data_AF-A0A2J0MLZ8-F1
#
_entry.id   AF-A0A2J0MLZ8-F1
#
_cell.length_a   1.000
_cell.length_b   1.000
_cell.length_c   1.000
_cell.angle_alpha   90.00
_cell.angle_beta   90.00
_cell.angle_gamma   90.00
#
_symmetry.space_group_name_H-M   'P 1'
#
loop_
_entity.id
_entity.type
_entity.pdbx_description
1 polymer ?
#
loop_
_entity_poly.entity_id
_entity_poly.type
_entity_poly.pdbx_seq_one_letter_code
_entity_poly.pdbx_strand_id
1 'polypeptide(L)'
;MIENARREVKEEMGIGIEVLDESPFIMHTVKKTPEGNVDVILVHYLAKRIGEIKPGSDIREWKWFDLKSLPENLGPNILPTLKHFGF
;
A
#
# COMPACT_ATOMS: atom_id res chain seq x y z
N MET A 1 -1.86 3.72 -13.63
CA MET A 1 -1.77 3.01 -12.33
C MET A 1 -1.48 3.97 -11.18
N ILE A 2 -0.60 4.98 -11.32
CA ILE A 2 -0.40 6.04 -10.31
C ILE A 2 -1.71 6.77 -9.93
N GLU A 3 -2.55 7.12 -10.90
CA GLU A 3 -3.85 7.77 -10.60
C GLU A 3 -4.77 6.90 -9.74
N ASN A 4 -4.71 5.57 -9.89
CA ASN A 4 -5.45 4.67 -9.01
C ASN A 4 -4.90 4.76 -7.58
N ALA A 5 -3.58 4.73 -7.40
CA ALA A 5 -2.98 4.89 -6.07
C ALA A 5 -3.35 6.22 -5.41
N ARG A 6 -3.40 7.32 -6.20
CA ARG A 6 -3.86 8.63 -5.73
C ARG A 6 -5.33 8.62 -5.30
N ARG A 7 -6.20 7.94 -6.05
CA ARG A 7 -7.63 7.80 -5.71
C ARG A 7 -7.82 6.94 -4.46
N GLU A 8 -7.23 5.75 -4.42
CA GLU A 8 -7.39 4.79 -3.30
C GLU A 8 -6.93 5.40 -1.98
N VAL A 9 -5.73 6.01 -1.93
CA VAL A 9 -5.23 6.62 -0.69
C VAL A 9 -6.09 7.82 -0.25
N LYS A 10 -6.76 8.49 -1.19
CA LYS A 10 -7.69 9.57 -0.89
C LYS A 10 -8.98 9.04 -0.27
N GLU A 11 -9.51 7.94 -0.79
CA GLU A 11 -10.72 7.28 -0.31
C GLU A 11 -10.51 6.60 1.05
N GLU A 12 -9.44 5.82 1.19
CA GLU A 12 -9.16 5.05 2.40
C GLU A 12 -8.61 5.93 3.53
N MET A 13 -7.71 6.88 3.22
CA MET A 13 -6.93 7.59 4.24
C MET A 13 -7.13 9.11 4.22
N GLY A 14 -7.91 9.65 3.28
CA GLY A 14 -8.24 11.08 3.22
C GLY A 14 -7.13 12.00 2.72
N ILE A 15 -5.96 11.46 2.38
CA ILE A 15 -4.73 12.20 2.08
C ILE A 15 -4.45 12.31 0.58
N GLY A 16 -3.60 13.27 0.22
CA GLY A 16 -2.92 13.29 -1.07
C GLY A 16 -1.55 12.63 -0.98
N ILE A 17 -0.99 12.28 -2.14
CA ILE A 17 0.38 11.76 -2.25
C ILE A 17 1.13 12.40 -3.42
N GLU A 18 2.43 12.59 -3.23
CA GLU A 18 3.41 12.89 -4.28
C GLU A 18 4.25 11.63 -4.50
N VAL A 19 4.20 11.06 -5.71
CA VAL A 19 5.01 9.87 -6.04
C VAL A 19 6.46 10.31 -6.21
N LEU A 20 7.37 9.67 -5.46
CA LEU A 20 8.79 9.98 -5.43
C LEU A 20 9.59 9.11 -6.39
N ASP A 21 9.09 7.90 -6.68
CA ASP A 21 9.68 6.96 -7.62
C ASP A 21 8.59 6.37 -8.52
N GLU A 22 8.71 6.64 -9.83
CA GLU A 22 7.78 6.14 -10.85
C GLU A 22 8.08 4.70 -11.28
N SER A 23 9.14 4.06 -10.76
CA SER A 23 9.49 2.66 -10.97
C SER A 23 8.88 1.78 -9.85
N PRO A 24 7.65 1.27 -10.02
CA PRO A 24 6.96 0.57 -8.94
C PRO A 24 7.59 -0.79 -8.64
N PHE A 25 7.36 -1.26 -7.42
CA PHE A 25 7.47 -2.69 -7.13
C PHE A 25 6.15 -3.38 -7.55
N ILE A 26 6.24 -4.38 -8.41
CA ILE A 26 5.08 -5.13 -8.91
C ILE A 26 5.14 -6.56 -8.39
N MET A 27 4.05 -7.01 -7.77
CA MET A 27 3.94 -8.37 -7.25
C MET A 27 2.64 -9.02 -7.71
N HIS A 28 2.75 -10.26 -8.21
CA HIS A 28 1.59 -11.12 -8.47
C HIS A 28 1.28 -11.95 -7.22
N THR A 29 -0.01 -12.14 -6.94
CA THR A 29 -0.50 -13.06 -5.92
C THR A 29 -1.85 -13.63 -6.33
N VAL A 30 -2.26 -14.72 -5.68
CA VAL A 30 -3.55 -15.37 -5.91
C VAL A 30 -4.40 -15.25 -4.66
N LYS A 31 -5.57 -14.62 -4.80
CA LYS A 31 -6.58 -14.55 -3.75
C LYS A 31 -7.60 -15.67 -3.95
N LYS A 32 -7.78 -16.52 -2.93
CA LYS A 32 -8.84 -17.54 -2.93
C LYS A 32 -10.16 -16.89 -2.52
N THR A 33 -11.19 -17.01 -3.35
CA THR A 33 -12.56 -16.59 -3.05
C THR A 33 -13.50 -17.81 -3.14
N PRO A 34 -14.73 -17.72 -2.61
CA PRO A 34 -15.72 -18.80 -2.76
C PRO A 34 -16.01 -19.17 -4.22
N GLU A 35 -15.85 -18.23 -5.15
CA GLU A 35 -16.11 -18.37 -6.59
C GLU A 35 -14.89 -18.89 -7.36
N GLY A 36 -13.72 -19.01 -6.72
CA GLY A 36 -12.49 -19.52 -7.32
C GLY A 36 -11.25 -18.72 -6.96
N ASN A 37 -10.17 -18.95 -7.71
CA ASN A 37 -8.93 -18.20 -7.57
C ASN A 37 -9.01 -16.92 -8.42
N VAL A 38 -8.65 -15.79 -7.82
CA VAL A 38 -8.51 -14.51 -8.50
C VAL A 38 -7.03 -14.12 -8.49
N ASP A 39 -6.46 -13.92 -9.68
CA ASP A 39 -5.13 -13.33 -9.84
C ASP A 39 -5.17 -11.84 -9.49
N VAL A 40 -4.25 -11.42 -8.63
CA VAL A 40 -4.15 -10.04 -8.15
C VAL A 40 -2.74 -9.54 -8.43
N ILE A 41 -2.66 -8.38 -9.07
CA ILE A 41 -1.40 -7.64 -9.27
C ILE A 41 -1.39 -6.47 -8.30
N LEU A 42 -0.43 -6.47 -7.39
CA LEU A 42 -0.16 -5.36 -6.48
C LEU A 42 0.94 -4.49 -7.06
N VAL A 43 0.69 -3.18 -7.15
CA VAL A 43 1.63 -2.19 -7.69
C VAL A 43 1.90 -1.16 -6.60
N HIS A 44 3.11 -1.18 -6.06
CA HIS A 44 3.54 -0.34 -4.95
C HIS A 44 4.40 0.83 -5.44
N TYR A 45 4.10 2.02 -4.96
CA TYR A 45 4.84 3.25 -5.24
C TYR A 45 5.43 3.83 -3.95
N LEU A 46 6.66 4.35 -4.03
CA LEU A 46 7.22 5.20 -2.97
C LEU A 46 6.64 6.60 -3.11
N ALA A 47 6.02 7.10 -2.05
CA ALA A 47 5.35 8.39 -2.09
C ALA A 47 5.49 9.16 -0.78
N LYS A 48 5.45 10.49 -0.90
CA LYS A 48 5.35 11.43 0.20
C LYS A 48 3.88 11.77 0.46
N ARG A 49 3.46 11.70 1.72
CA ARG A 49 2.12 12.10 2.16
C ARG A 49 1.95 13.62 2.11
N ILE A 50 0.76 14.06 1.67
CA ILE A 50 0.30 15.45 1.71
C ILE A 50 -1.01 15.53 2.51
N GLY A 51 -1.02 16.37 3.54
CA GLY A 51 -2.18 16.55 4.43
C GLY A 51 -2.34 15.45 5.48
N GLU A 52 -3.28 15.62 6.41
CA GLU A 52 -3.49 14.74 7.57
C GLU A 52 -4.40 13.55 7.26
N ILE A 53 -4.16 12.42 7.96
CA ILE A 53 -4.97 11.21 7.80
C ILE A 53 -6.38 11.46 8.33
N LYS A 54 -7.37 11.22 7.47
CA LYS A 54 -8.79 11.17 7.79
C LYS A 54 -9.30 9.84 7.25
N PRO A 55 -9.28 8.77 8.06
CA PRO A 55 -9.61 7.44 7.58
C PRO A 55 -11.06 7.40 7.09
N GLY A 56 -11.31 6.65 6.03
CA GLY A 56 -12.65 6.38 5.52
C GLY A 56 -13.49 5.61 6.57
N SER A 57 -14.81 5.62 6.41
CA SER A 57 -15.74 4.99 7.36
C SER A 57 -15.48 3.50 7.58
N ASP A 58 -14.91 2.83 6.58
CA ASP A 58 -14.71 1.39 6.56
C ASP A 58 -13.34 0.98 7.15
N ILE A 59 -12.49 1.96 7.48
CA ILE A 59 -11.18 1.71 8.09
C ILE A 59 -11.33 1.54 9.60
N ARG A 60 -11.11 0.30 10.07
CA ARG A 60 -11.17 -0.06 11.49
C ARG A 60 -10.04 0.55 12.33
N GLU A 61 -8.82 0.54 11.80
CA GLU A 61 -7.62 1.01 12.51
C GLU A 61 -6.55 1.43 11.51
N TRP A 62 -5.72 2.41 11.88
CA TRP A 62 -4.49 2.74 11.18
C TRP A 62 -3.41 3.13 12.18
N LYS A 63 -2.14 2.87 11.83
CA LYS A 63 -0.99 3.22 12.67
C LYS A 63 0.26 3.43 11.80
N TRP A 64 1.11 4.36 12.23
CA TRP A 64 2.47 4.49 11.70
C TRP A 64 3.41 3.51 12.40
N PHE A 65 4.23 2.81 11.62
CA PHE A 65 5.29 1.96 12.13
C PHE A 65 6.66 2.54 11.78
N ASP A 66 7.59 2.48 12.74
CA ASP A 66 9.01 2.72 12.46
C ASP A 66 9.55 1.52 11.67
N LEU A 67 10.29 1.78 10.60
CA LEU A 67 10.86 0.71 9.75
C LEU A 67 11.83 -0.21 10.51
N LYS A 68 12.45 0.27 11.58
CA LYS A 68 13.33 -0.51 12.45
C LYS A 68 12.57 -1.35 13.48
N SER A 69 11.25 -1.18 13.57
CA SER A 69 10.39 -1.82 14.57
C SER A 69 9.06 -2.25 13.97
N LEU A 70 9.12 -2.96 12.84
CA LEU A 70 7.94 -3.55 12.21
C LEU A 70 7.43 -4.76 13.00
N PRO A 71 6.10 -5.01 13.03
CA PRO A 71 5.54 -6.22 13.62
C PRO A 71 5.96 -7.46 12.80
N GLU A 72 5.90 -8.64 13.41
CA GLU A 72 6.27 -9.90 12.74
C GLU A 72 5.24 -10.34 11.68
N ASN A 73 3.96 -10.01 11.89
CA ASN A 73 2.86 -10.46 11.05
C ASN A 73 2.53 -9.46 9.93
N LEU A 74 3.49 -9.23 9.04
CA LEU A 74 3.32 -8.35 7.88
C LEU A 74 2.66 -9.08 6.71
N GLY A 75 1.97 -8.31 5.87
CA GLY A 75 1.58 -8.79 4.54
C GLY A 75 2.82 -9.23 3.74
N PRO A 76 2.71 -10.28 2.91
CA PRO A 76 3.86 -10.86 2.19
C PRO A 76 4.50 -9.88 1.20
N ASN A 77 3.80 -8.80 0.84
CA ASN A 77 4.24 -7.74 -0.05
C ASN A 77 5.07 -6.64 0.65
N ILE A 78 5.02 -6.51 1.98
CA ILE A 78 5.60 -5.35 2.68
C ILE A 78 7.13 -5.36 2.62
N LEU A 79 7.78 -6.44 3.06
CA LEU A 79 9.25 -6.53 3.08
C LEU A 79 9.88 -6.45 1.67
N PRO A 80 9.36 -7.13 0.64
CA PRO A 80 9.86 -6.97 -0.72
C PRO A 80 9.71 -5.53 -1.26
N THR A 81 8.61 -4.86 -0.93
CA THR A 81 8.39 -3.45 -1.32
C THR A 81 9.42 -2.53 -0.67
N LEU A 82 9.68 -2.69 0.63
CA LEU A 82 10.69 -1.90 1.34
C LEU A 82 12.08 -2.11 0.73
N LYS A 83 12.46 -3.38 0.50
CA LYS A 83 13.72 -3.74 -0.14
C LYS A 83 13.89 -3.12 -1.53
N HIS A 84 12.83 -3.11 -2.35
CA HIS A 84 12.85 -2.50 -3.68
C HIS A 84 13.19 -1.00 -3.62
N PHE A 85 12.64 -0.29 -2.64
CA PHE A 85 12.91 1.15 -2.45
C PHE A 85 14.12 1.45 -1.57
N GLY A 86 14.92 0.45 -1.21
CA GLY A 86 16.20 0.62 -0.50
C GLY A 86 16.09 0.80 1.02
N PHE A 87 15.01 0.30 1.63
CA PHE A 87 14.82 0.28 3.08
C PHE A 87 15.13 -1.08 3.72
#